data_AF-A0A090W3K1-F1
#
_entry.id   AF-A0A090W3K1-F1
#
_cell.length_a   1.000
_cell.length_b   1.000
_cell.length_c   1.000
_cell.angle_alpha   90.00
_cell.angle_beta   90.00
_cell.angle_gamma   90.00
#
_symmetry.space_group_name_H-M   'P 1'
#
loop_
_entity.id
_entity.type
_entity.pdbx_description
1 polymer ?
#
loop_
_entity_poly.entity_id
_entity_poly.type
_entity_poly.pdbx_seq_one_letter_code
_entity_poly.pdbx_strand_id
1 'polypeptide(L)'
;MLDDMLISLDMANRIEVIKMILNKHNKPSLRFFDKFQKVILTHDKGFYNILKNYTNANSWQYYNLSKKENTNEAPKLRNDRSHIEKAQKFLADGEFDSCGNELRKELEAILKNYTDPDFSKDFRPLSERLESAYKKFTQNERRNFEKLFVNKDISVETLKKIETDYQTDGTLSDDDKRKLDIIKRELNRYIISQYEVQESKDALFADLKTILDRILNPSSHSSTTPLYERELEEAIVTIGKIKALLQT
;
A
#
# COMPACT_ATOMS: atom_id res chain seq x y z
N MET A 1 24.29 0.13 -19.64
CA MET A 1 23.72 -1.19 -19.29
C MET A 1 24.41 -1.65 -18.01
N LEU A 2 23.65 -2.09 -17.01
CA LEU A 2 24.16 -2.57 -15.73
C LEU A 2 23.80 -4.05 -15.63
N ASP A 3 24.79 -4.91 -15.50
CA ASP A 3 24.60 -6.37 -15.44
C ASP A 3 25.18 -6.88 -14.13
N ASP A 4 24.31 -7.40 -13.26
CA ASP A 4 24.69 -8.08 -12.01
C ASP A 4 25.68 -7.31 -11.10
N MET A 5 25.62 -5.97 -11.14
CA MET A 5 26.66 -5.12 -10.57
C MET A 5 26.73 -5.09 -9.02
N LEU A 6 25.97 -5.89 -8.29
CA LEU A 6 25.88 -5.76 -6.83
C LEU A 6 25.81 -7.09 -6.07
N ILE A 7 26.18 -8.21 -6.70
CA ILE A 7 26.07 -9.55 -6.08
C ILE A 7 26.94 -9.68 -4.82
N SER A 8 28.09 -8.99 -4.77
CA SER A 8 29.03 -9.04 -3.65
C SER A 8 28.79 -8.01 -2.54
N LEU A 9 27.83 -7.09 -2.71
CA LEU A 9 27.53 -6.03 -1.74
C LEU A 9 26.42 -6.45 -0.77
N ASP A 10 26.47 -5.94 0.46
CA ASP A 10 25.37 -6.10 1.41
C ASP A 10 24.13 -5.29 1.00
N MET A 11 22.99 -5.60 1.61
CA MET A 11 21.70 -5.01 1.27
C MET A 11 21.63 -3.50 1.54
N ALA A 12 22.31 -3.00 2.56
CA ALA A 12 22.32 -1.57 2.88
C ALA A 12 23.04 -0.78 1.80
N ASN A 13 24.20 -1.27 1.36
CA ASN A 13 24.99 -0.69 0.29
C ASN A 13 24.28 -0.81 -1.06
N ARG A 14 23.61 -1.93 -1.33
CA ARG A 14 22.77 -2.11 -2.55
C ARG A 14 21.71 -1.03 -2.68
N ILE A 15 21.01 -0.71 -1.58
CA ILE A 15 19.94 0.31 -1.57
C ILE A 15 20.51 1.71 -1.87
N GLU A 16 21.66 2.07 -1.28
CA GLU A 16 22.28 3.37 -1.51
C GLU A 16 22.73 3.55 -2.97
N VAL A 17 23.28 2.49 -3.58
CA VAL A 17 23.66 2.53 -5.00
C VAL A 17 22.43 2.68 -5.90
N ILE A 18 21.32 1.98 -5.60
CA ILE A 18 20.05 2.16 -6.33
C ILE A 18 19.57 3.61 -6.25
N LYS A 19 19.53 4.20 -5.05
CA LYS A 19 19.10 5.59 -4.86
C LYS A 19 19.96 6.57 -5.64
N MET A 20 21.26 6.31 -5.76
CA MET A 20 22.19 7.12 -6.54
C MET A 20 21.92 7.01 -8.04
N ILE A 21 21.84 5.79 -8.59
CA ILE A 21 21.64 5.54 -10.03
C ILE A 21 20.28 6.07 -10.50
N LEU A 22 19.27 5.98 -9.65
CA LEU A 22 17.91 6.46 -9.91
C LEU A 22 17.71 7.93 -9.53
N ASN A 23 18.75 8.62 -9.02
CA ASN A 23 18.71 10.00 -8.55
C ASN A 23 17.49 10.30 -7.64
N LYS A 24 17.15 9.40 -6.72
CA LYS A 24 15.91 9.51 -5.93
C LYS A 24 15.82 10.75 -5.05
N HIS A 25 16.96 11.29 -4.66
CA HIS A 25 17.05 12.50 -3.84
C HIS A 25 17.17 13.78 -4.68
N ASN A 26 16.97 13.72 -6.00
CA ASN A 26 17.07 14.87 -6.92
C ASN A 26 18.35 15.69 -6.73
N LYS A 27 19.47 15.02 -6.46
CA LYS A 27 20.75 15.69 -6.19
C LYS A 27 21.27 16.34 -7.48
N PRO A 28 21.66 17.62 -7.48
CA PRO A 28 22.15 18.30 -8.66
C PRO A 28 23.34 17.59 -9.32
N SER A 29 24.24 17.02 -8.50
CA SER A 29 25.42 16.26 -8.95
C SER A 29 25.09 14.95 -9.66
N LEU A 30 23.87 14.42 -9.53
CA LEU A 30 23.45 13.13 -10.09
C LEU A 30 22.48 13.27 -11.27
N ARG A 31 22.09 14.50 -11.65
CA ARG A 31 21.17 14.77 -12.79
C ARG A 31 21.69 14.26 -14.13
N PHE A 32 22.99 14.02 -14.26
CA PHE A 32 23.53 13.42 -15.48
C PHE A 32 22.98 12.01 -15.71
N PHE A 33 22.65 11.26 -14.65
CA PHE A 33 22.03 9.94 -14.78
C PHE A 33 20.68 9.99 -15.47
N ASP A 34 19.90 11.07 -15.29
CA ASP A 34 18.55 11.21 -15.86
C ASP A 34 18.55 11.24 -17.40
N LYS A 35 19.68 11.63 -18.01
CA LYS A 35 19.83 11.71 -19.48
C LYS A 35 20.02 10.34 -20.16
N PHE A 36 20.34 9.29 -19.40
CA PHE A 36 20.62 7.98 -19.97
C PHE A 36 19.39 7.06 -19.94
N GLN A 37 19.22 6.30 -21.03
CA GLN A 37 18.41 5.09 -21.00
C GLN A 37 19.10 4.04 -20.13
N LYS A 38 18.40 3.61 -19.08
CA LYS A 38 18.92 2.65 -18.11
C LYS A 38 18.35 1.27 -18.42
N VAL A 39 19.24 0.29 -18.49
CA VAL A 39 18.89 -1.13 -18.62
C VAL A 39 19.64 -1.85 -17.52
N ILE A 40 18.90 -2.51 -16.63
CA ILE A 40 19.43 -3.24 -15.48
C ILE A 40 19.06 -4.71 -15.62
N LEU A 41 20.06 -5.57 -15.59
CA LEU A 41 19.91 -7.02 -15.67
C LEU A 41 20.39 -7.62 -14.34
N THR A 42 19.62 -8.56 -13.81
CA THR A 42 20.02 -9.29 -12.62
C THR A 42 19.44 -10.69 -12.56
N HIS A 43 20.21 -11.63 -12.01
CA HIS A 43 19.70 -12.96 -11.66
C HIS A 43 19.12 -13.03 -10.24
N ASP A 44 19.37 -12.03 -9.40
CA ASP A 44 18.91 -11.97 -8.00
C ASP A 44 17.46 -11.47 -7.94
N LYS A 45 16.53 -12.37 -7.64
CA LYS A 45 15.09 -12.05 -7.49
C LYS A 45 14.81 -11.04 -6.37
N GLY A 46 15.58 -11.07 -5.28
CA GLY A 46 15.44 -10.14 -4.17
C GLY A 46 15.81 -8.72 -4.60
N PHE A 47 16.95 -8.60 -5.30
CA PHE A 47 17.40 -7.33 -5.86
C PHE A 47 16.45 -6.78 -6.93
N TYR A 48 15.94 -7.64 -7.81
CA TYR A 48 14.90 -7.30 -8.79
C TYR A 48 13.65 -6.69 -8.13
N ASN A 49 13.12 -7.34 -7.09
CA ASN A 49 11.95 -6.84 -6.36
C ASN A 49 12.20 -5.49 -5.69
N ILE A 50 13.41 -5.29 -5.15
CA ILE A 50 13.81 -4.01 -4.56
C ILE A 50 13.84 -2.91 -5.62
N LEU A 51 14.47 -3.16 -6.77
CA LEU A 51 14.48 -2.21 -7.88
C LEU A 51 13.06 -1.82 -8.28
N LYS A 52 12.14 -2.79 -8.38
CA LYS A 52 10.72 -2.56 -8.68
C LYS A 52 10.05 -1.64 -7.66
N ASN A 53 10.36 -1.78 -6.36
CA ASN A 53 9.84 -0.90 -5.31
C ASN A 53 10.39 0.53 -5.40
N TYR A 54 11.65 0.69 -5.83
CA TYR A 54 12.26 2.00 -6.04
C TYR A 54 11.98 2.58 -7.42
N THR A 55 11.30 1.87 -8.32
CA THR A 55 10.95 2.37 -9.66
C THR A 55 9.43 2.43 -9.80
N ASN A 56 8.94 2.98 -10.92
CA ASN A 56 7.51 3.08 -11.17
C ASN A 56 7.23 2.50 -12.56
N ALA A 57 6.04 1.94 -12.75
CA ALA A 57 5.65 1.31 -14.00
C ALA A 57 5.47 2.32 -15.16
N ASN A 58 5.24 3.59 -14.84
CA ASN A 58 5.07 4.64 -15.85
C ASN A 58 6.38 4.97 -16.58
N SER A 59 7.52 4.82 -15.90
CA SER A 59 8.85 5.15 -16.44
C SER A 59 9.73 3.93 -16.64
N TRP A 60 9.37 2.76 -16.09
CA TRP A 60 10.16 1.53 -16.16
C TRP A 60 9.34 0.35 -16.66
N GLN A 61 9.96 -0.47 -17.50
CA GLN A 61 9.42 -1.75 -17.96
C GLN A 61 10.18 -2.88 -17.29
N TYR A 62 9.44 -3.87 -16.79
CA TYR A 62 10.01 -5.01 -16.07
C TYR A 62 9.89 -6.28 -16.89
N TYR A 63 10.97 -7.05 -16.97
CA TYR A 63 10.98 -8.29 -17.73
C TYR A 63 11.62 -9.41 -16.93
N ASN A 64 11.00 -10.59 -17.01
CA ASN A 64 11.53 -11.85 -16.52
C ASN A 64 12.03 -12.66 -17.72
N LEU A 65 13.31 -13.05 -17.69
CA LEU A 65 13.86 -14.02 -18.63
C LEU A 65 13.77 -15.41 -18.00
N SER A 66 13.15 -16.36 -18.71
CA SER A 66 13.03 -17.74 -18.26
C SER A 66 13.48 -18.71 -19.36
N LYS A 67 14.26 -19.72 -18.99
CA LYS A 67 14.66 -20.83 -19.86
C LYS A 67 14.27 -22.13 -19.18
N LYS A 68 13.67 -23.07 -19.92
CA LYS A 68 13.52 -24.45 -19.46
C LYS A 68 14.87 -25.14 -19.62
N GLU A 69 15.42 -25.69 -18.54
CA GLU A 69 16.78 -26.26 -18.51
C GLU A 69 16.98 -27.37 -19.56
N ASN A 70 15.94 -28.17 -19.82
CA ASN A 70 16.02 -29.36 -20.68
C ASN A 70 15.69 -29.12 -22.16
N THR A 71 15.60 -27.86 -22.61
CA THR A 71 15.29 -27.54 -24.01
C THR A 71 16.32 -26.56 -24.56
N ASN A 72 16.80 -26.80 -25.78
CA ASN A 72 17.73 -25.91 -26.47
C ASN A 72 17.02 -24.70 -27.13
N GLU A 73 15.84 -24.32 -26.60
CA GLU A 73 15.09 -23.15 -27.02
C GLU A 73 15.74 -21.86 -26.48
N ALA A 74 15.59 -20.77 -27.23
CA ALA A 74 15.96 -19.44 -26.78
C ALA A 74 15.18 -19.06 -25.49
N PRO A 75 15.80 -18.31 -24.55
CA PRO A 75 15.12 -17.86 -23.34
C PRO A 75 13.90 -17.01 -23.69
N LYS A 76 12.78 -17.29 -23.02
CA LYS A 76 11.52 -16.58 -23.23
C LYS A 76 11.51 -15.34 -22.34
N LEU A 77 11.48 -14.18 -22.99
CA LEU A 77 11.29 -12.89 -22.34
C LEU A 77 9.80 -12.69 -22.04
N ARG A 78 9.45 -12.46 -20.77
CA ARG A 78 8.08 -12.17 -20.34
C ARG A 78 8.04 -10.83 -19.63
N ASN A 79 7.09 -9.97 -19.98
CA ASN A 79 6.89 -8.71 -19.27
C ASN A 79 6.28 -9.00 -17.89
N ASP A 80 6.96 -8.60 -16.82
CA ASP A 80 6.55 -8.85 -15.42
C ASP A 80 5.65 -7.73 -14.90
N ARG A 81 4.57 -7.51 -15.63
CA ARG A 81 3.58 -6.51 -15.27
C ARG A 81 2.88 -6.89 -13.97
N SER A 82 2.72 -5.92 -13.08
CA SER A 82 1.84 -6.08 -11.92
C SER A 82 0.40 -6.34 -12.37
N HIS A 83 -0.46 -6.88 -11.50
CA HIS A 83 -1.85 -7.13 -11.88
C HIS A 83 -2.58 -5.83 -12.22
N ILE A 84 -2.27 -4.73 -11.51
CA ILE A 84 -2.81 -3.40 -11.85
C ILE A 84 -2.36 -2.89 -13.24
N GLU A 85 -1.10 -3.13 -13.62
CA GLU A 85 -0.58 -2.77 -14.95
C GLU A 85 -1.20 -3.62 -16.07
N LYS A 86 -1.46 -4.90 -15.80
CA LYS A 86 -2.19 -5.76 -16.74
C LYS A 86 -3.62 -5.26 -16.90
N ALA A 87 -4.29 -4.92 -15.80
CA ALA A 87 -5.64 -4.35 -15.83
C ALA A 87 -5.69 -3.04 -16.66
N GLN A 88 -4.75 -2.11 -16.45
CA GLN A 88 -4.64 -0.88 -17.23
C GLN A 88 -4.41 -1.13 -18.72
N LYS A 89 -3.61 -2.14 -19.06
CA LYS A 89 -3.39 -2.51 -20.46
C LYS A 89 -4.66 -3.10 -21.09
N PHE A 90 -5.33 -4.00 -20.39
CA PHE A 90 -6.59 -4.59 -20.87
C PHE A 90 -7.68 -3.53 -21.03
N LEU A 91 -7.71 -2.52 -20.15
CA LEU A 91 -8.58 -1.37 -20.30
C LEU A 91 -8.30 -0.61 -21.62
N ALA A 92 -7.03 -0.29 -21.89
CA ALA A 92 -6.62 0.40 -23.11
C ALA A 92 -6.84 -0.44 -24.40
N ASP A 93 -6.73 -1.76 -24.28
CA ASP A 93 -6.98 -2.71 -25.36
C ASP A 93 -8.49 -2.98 -25.56
N GLY A 94 -9.37 -2.44 -24.71
CA GLY A 94 -10.83 -2.63 -24.77
C GLY A 94 -11.33 -3.97 -24.22
N GLU A 95 -10.46 -4.74 -23.56
CA GLU A 95 -10.76 -6.05 -22.98
C GLU A 95 -11.24 -5.92 -21.52
N PHE A 96 -12.50 -5.51 -21.34
CA PHE A 96 -13.06 -5.20 -20.02
C PHE A 96 -13.15 -6.40 -19.06
N ASP A 97 -13.50 -7.60 -19.54
CA ASP A 97 -13.53 -8.81 -18.71
C ASP A 97 -12.12 -9.19 -18.22
N SER A 98 -11.11 -9.09 -19.09
CA SER A 98 -9.70 -9.33 -18.74
C SER A 98 -9.22 -8.30 -17.70
N CYS A 99 -9.66 -7.04 -17.84
CA CYS A 99 -9.37 -5.98 -16.87
C CYS A 99 -9.93 -6.33 -15.48
N GLY A 100 -11.23 -6.64 -15.37
CA GLY A 100 -11.88 -6.99 -14.10
C GLY A 100 -11.23 -8.19 -13.41
N ASN A 101 -10.84 -9.21 -14.18
CA ASN A 101 -10.13 -10.38 -13.67
C ASN A 101 -8.75 -10.06 -13.07
N GLU A 102 -7.98 -9.16 -13.69
CA GLU A 102 -6.69 -8.74 -13.15
C GLU A 102 -6.86 -7.82 -11.93
N LEU A 103 -7.86 -6.94 -11.91
CA LEU A 103 -8.21 -6.15 -10.72
C LEU A 103 -8.57 -7.02 -9.52
N ARG A 104 -9.30 -8.12 -9.76
CA ARG A 104 -9.64 -9.09 -8.73
C ARG A 104 -8.39 -9.72 -8.13
N LYS A 105 -7.44 -10.14 -8.96
CA LYS A 105 -6.16 -10.72 -8.51
C LYS A 105 -5.33 -9.72 -7.70
N GLU A 106 -5.29 -8.45 -8.13
CA GLU A 106 -4.62 -7.40 -7.37
C GLU A 106 -5.27 -7.21 -5.99
N LEU A 107 -6.60 -7.15 -5.91
CA LEU A 107 -7.31 -7.01 -4.63
C LEU A 107 -7.08 -8.23 -3.73
N GLU A 108 -7.15 -9.45 -4.28
CA GLU A 108 -6.84 -10.69 -3.55
C GLU A 108 -5.42 -10.66 -2.96
N ALA A 109 -4.43 -10.18 -3.73
CA ALA A 109 -3.05 -10.04 -3.26
C ALA A 109 -2.92 -8.99 -2.15
N ILE A 110 -3.57 -7.82 -2.29
CA ILE A 110 -3.58 -6.77 -1.27
C ILE A 110 -4.17 -7.29 0.04
N LEU A 111 -5.35 -7.89 -0.01
CA LEU A 111 -6.05 -8.39 1.19
C LEU A 111 -5.27 -9.54 1.83
N LYS A 112 -4.67 -10.43 1.04
CA LYS A 112 -3.81 -11.50 1.58
C LYS A 112 -2.64 -10.93 2.36
N ASN A 113 -1.93 -9.95 1.80
CA ASN A 113 -0.79 -9.33 2.47
C ASN A 113 -1.18 -8.60 3.77
N TYR A 114 -2.38 -8.01 3.83
CA TYR A 114 -2.83 -7.26 5.00
C TYR A 114 -3.37 -8.16 6.13
N THR A 115 -4.17 -9.17 5.78
CA THR A 115 -4.98 -9.91 6.77
C THR A 115 -4.18 -11.03 7.43
N ASP A 116 -3.38 -11.81 6.68
CA ASP A 116 -2.48 -12.84 7.22
C ASP A 116 -1.40 -13.29 6.22
N PRO A 117 -0.09 -13.08 6.49
CA PRO A 117 0.99 -13.66 5.70
C PRO A 117 1.17 -15.17 5.94
N ASP A 118 0.78 -15.65 7.13
CA ASP A 118 0.98 -17.02 7.60
C ASP A 118 -0.38 -17.71 7.76
N PHE A 119 -0.69 -18.61 6.83
CA PHE A 119 -1.83 -19.54 6.88
C PHE A 119 -3.26 -18.99 6.77
N SER A 120 -3.89 -19.28 5.62
CA SER A 120 -5.17 -20.02 5.68
C SER A 120 -5.30 -20.93 4.47
N LYS A 121 -5.29 -22.25 4.72
CA LYS A 121 -5.54 -23.32 3.73
C LYS A 121 -7.00 -23.39 3.27
N ASP A 122 -7.86 -22.53 3.79
CA ASP A 122 -9.29 -22.51 3.46
C ASP A 122 -9.60 -21.41 2.45
N PHE A 123 -10.28 -21.79 1.38
CA PHE A 123 -10.82 -20.85 0.41
C PHE A 123 -11.92 -20.02 1.07
N ARG A 124 -11.74 -18.70 1.09
CA ARG A 124 -12.74 -17.72 1.55
C ARG A 124 -13.12 -16.79 0.41
N PRO A 125 -14.40 -16.46 0.23
CA PRO A 125 -14.85 -15.46 -0.74
C PRO A 125 -14.14 -14.12 -0.54
N LEU A 126 -14.00 -13.37 -1.64
CA LEU A 126 -13.34 -12.06 -1.61
C LEU A 126 -14.09 -11.05 -0.72
N SER A 127 -15.41 -11.16 -0.65
CA SER A 127 -16.27 -10.35 0.23
C SER A 127 -15.95 -10.57 1.71
N GLU A 128 -15.83 -11.82 2.15
CA GLU A 128 -15.47 -12.16 3.54
C GLU A 128 -14.04 -11.69 3.88
N ARG A 129 -13.13 -11.78 2.92
CA ARG A 129 -11.77 -11.24 3.06
C ARG A 129 -11.76 -9.72 3.21
N LEU A 130 -12.61 -9.02 2.46
CA LEU A 130 -12.76 -7.58 2.58
C LEU A 130 -13.33 -7.19 3.96
N GLU A 131 -14.37 -7.89 4.42
CA GLU A 131 -14.98 -7.62 5.74
C GLU A 131 -14.01 -7.89 6.90
N SER A 132 -13.22 -8.96 6.82
CA SER A 132 -12.18 -9.25 7.81
C SER A 132 -11.04 -8.23 7.78
N ALA A 133 -10.61 -7.77 6.60
CA ALA A 133 -9.64 -6.70 6.47
C ALA A 133 -10.17 -5.38 7.07
N TYR A 134 -11.41 -5.01 6.77
CA TYR A 134 -12.05 -3.83 7.34
C TYR A 134 -12.14 -3.93 8.88
N LYS A 135 -12.58 -5.07 9.41
CA LYS A 135 -12.63 -5.30 10.87
C LYS A 135 -11.24 -5.18 11.52
N LYS A 136 -10.21 -5.76 10.91
CA LYS A 136 -8.82 -5.66 11.39
C LYS A 136 -8.33 -4.22 11.36
N PHE A 137 -8.67 -3.49 10.29
CA PHE A 137 -8.36 -2.08 10.15
C PHE A 137 -8.98 -1.24 11.27
N THR A 138 -10.29 -1.35 11.51
CA THR A 138 -10.97 -0.65 12.60
C THR A 138 -10.42 -1.03 13.98
N GLN A 139 -10.05 -2.30 14.18
CA GLN A 139 -9.42 -2.76 15.42
C GLN A 139 -8.03 -2.14 15.63
N ASN A 140 -7.24 -1.98 14.57
CA ASN A 140 -5.94 -1.33 14.65
C ASN A 140 -6.06 0.17 14.97
N GLU A 141 -7.01 0.87 14.36
CA GLU A 141 -7.35 2.27 14.71
C GLU A 141 -7.72 2.38 16.19
N ARG A 142 -8.60 1.49 16.69
CA ARG A 142 -8.96 1.44 18.11
C ARG A 142 -7.76 1.18 19.03
N ARG A 143 -6.88 0.25 18.67
CA ARG A 143 -5.65 -0.03 19.45
C ARG A 143 -4.71 1.17 19.46
N ASN A 144 -4.59 1.89 18.34
CA ASN A 144 -3.78 3.10 18.26
C ASN A 144 -4.35 4.20 19.15
N PHE A 145 -5.69 4.32 19.24
CA PHE A 145 -6.33 5.19 20.21
C PHE A 145 -6.06 4.74 21.66
N GLU A 146 -6.25 3.46 21.98
CA GLU A 146 -6.00 2.92 23.33
C GLU A 146 -4.55 3.18 23.80
N LYS A 147 -3.56 3.11 22.90
CA LYS A 147 -2.16 3.44 23.20
C LYS A 147 -1.96 4.89 23.68
N LEU A 148 -2.83 5.84 23.31
CA LEU A 148 -2.74 7.23 23.80
C LEU A 148 -2.96 7.32 25.32
N PHE A 149 -3.55 6.28 25.93
CA PHE A 149 -3.94 6.25 27.33
C PHE A 149 -3.10 5.29 28.19
N VAL A 150 -2.38 4.33 27.61
CA VAL A 150 -1.75 3.21 28.36
C VAL A 150 -0.43 3.58 29.06
N ASN A 151 0.21 4.71 28.75
CA ASN A 151 1.57 5.03 29.27
C ASN A 151 1.69 6.40 29.94
N LYS A 152 0.63 6.90 30.58
CA LYS A 152 0.67 8.21 31.24
C LYS A 152 0.63 8.02 32.74
N ASP A 153 1.79 8.15 33.36
CA ASP A 153 1.95 8.24 34.81
C ASP A 153 1.33 9.55 35.33
N ILE A 154 0.00 9.58 35.30
CA ILE A 154 -0.86 10.69 35.67
C ILE A 154 -2.02 10.14 36.50
N SER A 155 -2.30 10.76 37.64
CA SER A 155 -3.46 10.37 38.44
C SER A 155 -4.75 10.78 37.73
N VAL A 156 -5.84 10.06 38.01
CA VAL A 156 -7.17 10.39 37.48
C VAL A 156 -7.61 11.80 37.94
N GLU A 157 -7.20 12.22 39.13
CA GLU A 157 -7.50 13.54 39.70
C GLU A 157 -6.83 14.67 38.91
N THR A 158 -5.55 14.49 38.56
CA THR A 158 -4.82 15.43 37.70
C THR A 158 -5.40 15.44 36.29
N LEU A 159 -5.76 14.27 35.73
CA LEU A 159 -6.36 14.18 34.39
C LEU A 159 -7.69 14.94 34.29
N LYS A 160 -8.55 14.88 35.32
CA LYS A 160 -9.83 15.62 35.34
C LYS A 160 -9.65 17.13 35.16
N LYS A 161 -8.51 17.68 35.59
CA LYS A 161 -8.21 19.10 35.43
C LYS A 161 -8.02 19.53 33.97
N ILE A 162 -7.84 18.59 33.04
CA ILE A 162 -7.73 18.87 31.60
C ILE A 162 -8.97 19.58 31.02
N GLU A 163 -10.13 19.43 31.68
CA GLU A 163 -11.40 20.08 31.34
C GLU A 163 -11.45 21.57 31.76
N THR A 164 -10.52 21.99 32.61
CA THR A 164 -10.45 23.35 33.19
C THR A 164 -9.23 24.12 32.67
N ASP A 165 -9.09 25.40 33.04
CA ASP A 165 -7.87 26.16 32.80
C ASP A 165 -6.76 25.77 33.80
N TYR A 166 -6.22 24.55 33.61
CA TYR A 166 -5.20 23.95 34.46
C TYR A 166 -3.86 24.70 34.47
N GLN A 167 -3.63 25.64 33.54
CA GLN A 167 -2.43 26.45 33.51
C GLN A 167 -2.39 27.44 34.69
N THR A 168 -3.56 27.94 35.10
CA THR A 168 -3.72 28.87 36.23
C THR A 168 -3.92 28.17 37.58
N ASP A 169 -4.08 26.84 37.58
CA ASP A 169 -4.29 26.07 38.80
C ASP A 169 -2.98 25.99 39.61
N GLY A 170 -3.00 26.56 40.82
CA GLY A 170 -1.88 26.55 41.76
C GLY A 170 -1.69 25.21 42.49
N THR A 171 -2.62 24.27 42.34
CA THR A 171 -2.54 22.94 42.96
C THR A 171 -1.74 21.92 42.12
N LEU A 172 -1.45 22.26 40.87
CA LEU A 172 -0.70 21.41 39.93
C LEU A 172 0.77 21.81 39.87
N SER A 173 1.66 20.80 39.85
CA SER A 173 3.07 21.03 39.58
C SER A 173 3.30 21.40 38.10
N ASP A 174 4.41 22.07 37.80
CA ASP A 174 4.81 22.34 36.41
C ASP A 174 4.99 21.07 35.58
N ASP A 175 5.33 19.95 36.23
CA ASP A 175 5.45 18.65 35.57
C ASP A 175 4.08 18.08 35.18
N ASP A 176 3.09 18.18 36.07
CA ASP A 176 1.71 17.76 35.81
C ASP A 176 1.09 18.57 34.67
N LYS A 177 1.32 19.89 34.64
CA LYS A 177 0.86 20.77 33.56
C LYS A 177 1.46 20.36 32.21
N ARG A 178 2.76 20.04 32.17
CA ARG A 178 3.42 19.54 30.95
C ARG A 178 2.86 18.20 30.49
N LYS A 179 2.60 17.27 31.42
CA LYS A 179 1.95 15.99 31.10
C LYS A 179 0.59 16.23 30.46
N LEU A 180 -0.26 17.08 31.06
CA LEU A 180 -1.58 17.44 30.52
C LEU A 180 -1.52 18.06 29.12
N ASP A 181 -0.55 18.95 28.86
CA ASP A 181 -0.34 19.54 27.54
C ASP A 181 0.00 18.48 26.47
N ILE A 182 0.80 17.48 26.82
CA ILE A 182 1.12 16.36 25.92
C ILE A 182 -0.15 15.57 25.61
N ILE A 183 -0.98 15.26 26.61
CA ILE A 183 -2.26 14.56 26.40
C ILE A 183 -3.18 15.35 25.49
N LYS A 184 -3.38 16.63 25.78
CA LYS A 184 -4.26 17.51 25.01
C LYS A 184 -3.81 17.60 23.56
N ARG A 185 -2.50 17.74 23.33
CA ARG A 185 -1.93 17.78 21.98
C ARG A 185 -2.10 16.46 21.22
N GLU A 186 -1.88 15.33 21.88
CA GLU A 186 -2.06 14.01 21.27
C GLU A 186 -3.51 13.71 20.94
N LEU A 187 -4.44 14.02 21.86
CA LEU A 187 -5.88 13.90 21.62
C LEU A 187 -6.32 14.78 20.45
N ASN A 188 -5.92 16.05 20.43
CA ASN A 188 -6.28 16.95 19.34
C ASN A 188 -5.72 16.47 17.99
N ARG A 189 -4.45 16.03 17.95
CA ARG A 189 -3.87 15.46 16.73
C ARG A 189 -4.63 14.22 16.27
N TYR A 190 -4.99 13.33 17.20
CA TYR A 190 -5.79 12.16 16.88
C TYR A 190 -7.15 12.54 16.31
N ILE A 191 -7.89 13.44 16.98
CA ILE A 191 -9.21 13.90 16.52
C ILE A 191 -9.14 14.53 15.13
N ILE A 192 -8.16 15.40 14.88
CA ILE A 192 -7.95 16.00 13.55
C ILE A 192 -7.68 14.91 12.50
N SER A 193 -6.79 13.96 12.80
CA SER A 193 -6.48 12.85 11.89
C SER A 193 -7.67 11.91 11.64
N GLN A 194 -8.57 11.77 12.60
CA GLN A 194 -9.80 11.00 12.39
C GLN A 194 -10.78 11.77 11.52
N TYR A 195 -10.99 13.07 11.75
CA TYR A 195 -11.90 13.86 10.91
C TYR A 195 -11.46 13.98 9.45
N GLU A 196 -10.17 14.19 9.19
CA GLU A 196 -9.66 14.31 7.82
C GLU A 196 -9.75 13.00 7.02
N VAL A 197 -9.79 11.85 7.70
CA VAL A 197 -9.53 10.57 7.06
C VAL A 197 -10.66 9.54 7.25
N GLN A 198 -11.46 9.62 8.31
CA GLN A 198 -12.49 8.63 8.65
C GLN A 198 -13.65 8.62 7.64
N GLU A 199 -14.22 9.79 7.33
CA GLU A 199 -15.30 9.89 6.32
C GLU A 199 -14.82 9.37 4.95
N SER A 200 -13.56 9.65 4.60
CA SER A 200 -12.96 9.15 3.38
C SER A 200 -12.66 7.64 3.41
N LYS A 201 -12.32 7.05 4.56
CA LYS A 201 -11.98 5.62 4.69
C LYS A 201 -13.23 4.75 4.58
N ASP A 202 -14.29 5.09 5.30
CA ASP A 202 -15.53 4.31 5.31
C ASP A 202 -16.21 4.37 3.94
N ALA A 203 -16.23 5.54 3.31
CA ALA A 203 -16.68 5.69 1.93
C ALA A 203 -15.85 4.83 0.96
N LEU A 204 -14.51 4.80 1.12
CA LEU A 204 -13.64 4.02 0.25
C LEU A 204 -13.86 2.50 0.38
N PHE A 205 -14.11 2.00 1.59
CA PHE A 205 -14.48 0.58 1.78
C PHE A 205 -15.87 0.26 1.25
N ALA A 206 -16.83 1.19 1.34
CA ALA A 206 -18.15 1.05 0.73
C ALA A 206 -18.05 1.00 -0.80
N ASP A 207 -17.30 1.92 -1.42
CA ASP A 207 -17.04 1.94 -2.85
C ASP A 207 -16.37 0.64 -3.31
N LEU A 208 -15.38 0.15 -2.54
CA LEU A 208 -14.72 -1.11 -2.84
C LEU A 208 -15.69 -2.31 -2.78
N LYS A 209 -16.66 -2.31 -1.85
CA LYS A 209 -17.69 -3.34 -1.78
C LYS A 209 -18.59 -3.29 -3.02
N THR A 210 -18.99 -2.10 -3.47
CA THR A 210 -19.76 -1.93 -4.72
C THR A 210 -18.97 -2.44 -5.94
N ILE A 211 -17.69 -2.08 -6.04
CA ILE A 211 -16.79 -2.59 -7.10
C ILE A 211 -16.67 -4.11 -7.04
N LEU A 212 -16.56 -4.68 -5.84
CA LEU A 212 -16.44 -6.12 -5.65
C LEU A 212 -17.67 -6.86 -6.17
N ASP A 213 -18.87 -6.39 -5.83
CA ASP A 213 -20.12 -6.99 -6.26
C ASP A 213 -20.37 -6.79 -7.76
N ARG A 214 -20.00 -5.63 -8.31
CA ARG A 214 -20.26 -5.26 -9.71
C ARG A 214 -19.25 -5.84 -10.70
N ILE A 215 -17.95 -5.74 -10.39
CA ILE A 215 -16.83 -5.93 -11.33
C ILE A 215 -16.01 -7.18 -10.99
N LEU A 216 -15.79 -7.47 -9.71
CA LEU A 216 -14.82 -8.48 -9.29
C LEU A 216 -15.45 -9.84 -8.99
N ASN A 217 -16.78 -9.95 -8.97
CA ASN A 217 -17.50 -11.19 -8.66
C ASN A 217 -17.73 -12.02 -9.94
N PRO A 218 -17.36 -13.31 -10.01
CA PRO A 218 -17.42 -14.10 -11.24
C PRO A 218 -18.88 -14.32 -11.69
N SER A 219 -19.81 -14.34 -10.73
CA SER A 219 -21.25 -14.43 -10.97
C SER A 219 -21.84 -13.17 -11.61
N SER A 220 -21.11 -12.06 -11.63
CA SER A 220 -21.55 -10.81 -12.27
C SER A 220 -21.34 -10.84 -13.79
N HIS A 221 -20.43 -11.69 -14.29
CA HIS A 221 -20.18 -11.89 -15.73
C HIS A 221 -21.18 -12.87 -16.40
N SER A 222 -22.03 -13.56 -15.64
CA SER A 222 -23.21 -14.24 -16.20
C SER A 222 -24.41 -13.29 -16.33
N SER A 223 -24.33 -12.09 -15.76
CA SER A 223 -25.31 -11.04 -15.98
C SER A 223 -25.08 -10.44 -17.37
N THR A 224 -26.16 -10.22 -18.11
CA THR A 224 -26.18 -9.62 -19.46
C THR A 224 -25.76 -8.13 -19.48
N THR A 225 -25.18 -7.63 -18.38
CA THR A 225 -24.84 -6.21 -18.24
C THR A 225 -23.40 -5.97 -18.66
N PRO A 226 -23.14 -5.17 -19.70
CA PRO A 226 -21.77 -4.84 -20.09
C PRO A 226 -21.08 -4.02 -18.99
N LEU A 227 -19.79 -4.26 -18.82
CA LEU A 227 -18.89 -3.39 -18.04
C LEU A 227 -18.55 -2.16 -18.86
N TYR A 228 -18.53 -0.99 -18.23
CA TYR A 228 -18.12 0.26 -18.87
C TYR A 228 -16.69 0.64 -18.48
N GLU A 229 -15.97 1.25 -19.42
CA GLU A 229 -14.59 1.73 -19.23
C GLU A 229 -14.44 2.59 -17.97
N ARG A 230 -15.37 3.52 -17.75
CA ARG A 230 -15.38 4.39 -16.57
C ARG A 230 -15.53 3.63 -15.24
N GLU A 231 -16.32 2.55 -15.20
CA GLU A 231 -16.45 1.72 -13.99
C GLU A 231 -15.10 1.05 -13.66
N LEU A 232 -14.35 0.63 -14.68
CA LEU A 232 -13.03 0.02 -14.51
C LEU A 232 -11.94 1.04 -14.14
N GLU A 233 -12.00 2.25 -14.69
CA GLU A 233 -11.12 3.36 -14.29
C GLU A 233 -11.32 3.71 -12.81
N GLU A 234 -12.58 3.86 -12.38
CA GLU A 234 -12.94 4.10 -10.99
C GLU A 234 -12.46 2.95 -10.09
N ALA A 235 -12.60 1.70 -10.54
CA ALA A 235 -12.11 0.52 -9.82
C ALA A 235 -10.58 0.50 -9.66
N ILE A 236 -9.82 0.83 -10.72
CA ILE A 236 -8.36 0.96 -10.69
C ILE A 236 -7.94 1.98 -9.63
N VAL A 237 -8.57 3.16 -9.64
CA VAL A 237 -8.27 4.24 -8.70
C VAL A 237 -8.58 3.81 -7.26
N THR A 238 -9.76 3.24 -7.01
CA THR A 238 -10.20 2.82 -5.68
C THR A 238 -9.32 1.70 -5.10
N ILE A 239 -8.97 0.68 -5.91
CA ILE A 239 -8.04 -0.38 -5.48
C ILE A 239 -6.66 0.21 -5.17
N GLY A 240 -6.19 1.19 -5.95
CA GLY A 240 -4.95 1.91 -5.67
C GLY A 240 -4.96 2.64 -4.33
N LYS A 241 -6.05 3.34 -4.00
CA LYS A 241 -6.23 4.02 -2.70
C LYS A 241 -6.27 3.03 -1.54
N ILE A 242 -6.98 1.90 -1.69
CA ILE A 242 -7.05 0.84 -0.67
C ILE A 242 -5.68 0.21 -0.44
N LYS A 243 -4.91 -0.02 -1.51
CA LYS A 243 -3.54 -0.52 -1.40
C LYS A 243 -2.67 0.42 -0.58
N ALA A 244 -2.72 1.72 -0.84
CA ALA A 244 -1.97 2.72 -0.07
C ALA A 244 -2.41 2.72 1.40
N LEU A 245 -3.72 2.67 1.65
CA LEU A 245 -4.31 2.68 3.00
C LEU A 245 -3.89 1.46 3.84
N LEU A 246 -3.89 0.27 3.24
CA LEU A 246 -3.57 -0.98 3.93
C LEU A 246 -2.06 -1.27 4.05
N GLN A 247 -1.23 -0.50 3.35
CA GLN A 247 0.24 -0.61 3.40
C GLN A 247 0.90 0.40 4.36
N THR A 248 0.13 1.33 4.93
CA THR A 248 0.54 2.24 6.03
C THR A 248 0.54 1.55 7.39
#